data_AF-A0AA43D635-F1
#
_entry.id   AF-A0AA43D635-F1
#
_cell.length_a   1.000
_cell.length_b   1.000
_cell.length_c   1.000
_cell.angle_alpha   90.00
_cell.angle_beta   90.00
_cell.angle_gamma   90.00
#
_symmetry.space_group_name_H-M   'P 1'
#
loop_
_entity.id
_entity.type
_entity.pdbx_description
1 polymer ?
#
loop_
_entity_poly.entity_id
_entity_poly.type
_entity_poly.pdbx_seq_one_letter_code
_entity_poly.pdbx_strand_id
1 'polypeptide(L)'
;DTSMAKMRDYIKDMNMKWITVNGPRTYVGPYQDLYDAMTTPSLYVLDEKKKIIAKKVPAEKLDEFLTQYEKYQQIKAQARPPSKL
;
A
#
# COMPACT_ATOMS: atom_id res chain seq x y z
N ASP A 1 -23.74 13.52 -6.76
CA ASP A 1 -22.85 12.36 -6.97
C ASP A 1 -23.17 11.30 -5.92
N THR A 2 -23.75 10.18 -6.33
CA THR A 2 -24.19 9.10 -5.43
C THR A 2 -23.05 8.17 -5.02
N SER A 3 -21.87 8.28 -5.65
CA SER A 3 -20.71 7.42 -5.36
C SER A 3 -20.14 7.65 -3.95
N MET A 4 -20.06 8.91 -3.51
CA MET A 4 -19.58 9.26 -2.17
C MET A 4 -20.53 8.80 -1.06
N ALA A 5 -21.84 8.82 -1.30
CA ALA A 5 -22.82 8.32 -0.35
C ALA A 5 -22.67 6.80 -0.18
N LYS A 6 -22.66 6.06 -1.30
CA LYS A 6 -22.44 4.60 -1.31
C LYS A 6 -21.13 4.20 -0.61
N MET A 7 -20.05 4.93 -0.86
CA MET A 7 -18.75 4.68 -0.20
C MET A 7 -18.85 4.88 1.32
N ARG A 8 -19.50 5.94 1.78
CA ARG A 8 -19.66 6.21 3.23
C ARG A 8 -20.50 5.14 3.92
N ASP A 9 -21.56 4.67 3.28
CA ASP A 9 -22.41 3.63 3.84
C ASP A 9 -21.63 2.30 3.93
N TYR A 10 -20.91 1.94 2.86
CA TYR A 10 -20.06 0.74 2.85
C TYR A 10 -18.96 0.78 3.92
N ILE A 11 -18.32 1.94 4.15
CA ILE A 11 -17.33 2.12 5.23
C ILE A 11 -17.94 1.80 6.60
N LYS A 12 -19.18 2.24 6.85
CA LYS A 12 -19.88 1.99 8.11
C LYS A 12 -20.24 0.52 8.24
N ASP A 13 -20.81 -0.08 7.19
CA ASP A 13 -21.26 -1.48 7.19
C ASP A 13 -20.09 -2.43 7.43
N MET A 14 -18.93 -2.15 6.82
CA MET A 14 -17.72 -2.97 6.96
C MET A 14 -16.85 -2.58 8.16
N ASN A 15 -17.26 -1.58 8.95
CA ASN A 15 -16.51 -1.03 10.09
C ASN A 15 -15.03 -0.75 9.75
N MET A 16 -14.79 -0.09 8.61
CA MET A 16 -13.43 0.12 8.10
C MET A 16 -12.66 1.10 9.00
N LYS A 17 -11.50 0.68 9.50
CA LYS A 17 -10.63 1.49 10.36
C LYS A 17 -9.54 2.25 9.61
N TRP A 18 -9.38 1.97 8.32
CA TRP A 18 -8.32 2.56 7.51
C TRP A 18 -8.78 3.83 6.81
N ILE A 19 -7.81 4.67 6.45
CA ILE A 19 -8.06 5.84 5.62
C ILE A 19 -8.61 5.35 4.28
N THR A 20 -9.85 5.73 3.97
CA THR A 20 -10.52 5.34 2.72
C THR A 20 -10.81 6.61 1.93
N VAL A 21 -10.28 6.70 0.70
CA VAL A 21 -10.37 7.89 -0.16
C VAL A 21 -11.05 7.58 -1.49
N ASN A 22 -11.64 8.60 -2.11
CA ASN A 22 -12.21 8.50 -3.45
C ASN A 22 -11.37 9.35 -4.42
N GLY A 23 -10.99 8.79 -5.57
CA GLY A 23 -10.05 9.41 -6.51
C GLY A 23 -10.59 10.00 -7.83
N PRO A 24 -11.86 10.41 -8.00
CA PRO A 24 -12.37 10.88 -9.29
C PRO A 24 -11.80 12.25 -9.69
N ARG A 25 -11.26 13.01 -8.73
CA ARG A 25 -10.63 14.33 -8.93
C ARG A 25 -9.39 14.44 -8.05
N THR A 26 -8.26 14.03 -8.58
CA THR A 26 -6.94 14.10 -7.95
C THR A 26 -6.19 15.36 -8.39
N TYR A 27 -5.43 15.99 -7.49
CA TYR A 27 -4.65 17.20 -7.80
C TYR A 27 -3.52 16.96 -8.80
N VAL A 28 -2.91 15.77 -8.75
CA VAL A 28 -1.73 15.39 -9.54
C VAL A 28 -2.06 14.67 -10.85
N GLY A 29 -3.33 14.64 -11.25
CA GLY A 29 -3.80 13.83 -12.38
C GLY A 29 -4.14 12.38 -11.99
N PRO A 30 -4.60 11.56 -12.95
CA PRO A 30 -5.16 10.24 -12.68
C PRO A 30 -4.17 9.32 -11.96
N TYR A 31 -4.54 8.84 -10.78
CA TYR A 31 -3.66 7.97 -9.99
C TYR A 31 -3.42 6.62 -10.69
N GLN A 32 -4.35 6.19 -11.55
CA GLN A 32 -4.24 4.96 -12.34
C GLN A 32 -2.99 4.99 -13.23
N ASP A 33 -2.70 6.13 -13.85
CA ASP A 33 -1.51 6.28 -14.71
C ASP A 33 -0.24 6.38 -13.87
N LEU A 34 -0.28 7.16 -12.78
CA LEU A 34 0.88 7.38 -11.90
C LEU A 34 1.36 6.09 -11.20
N TYR A 35 0.43 5.20 -10.85
CA TYR A 35 0.73 3.95 -10.15
C TYR A 35 0.64 2.70 -11.04
N ASP A 36 0.25 2.81 -12.31
CA ASP A 36 -0.08 1.66 -13.18
C ASP A 36 -1.17 0.75 -12.54
N ALA A 37 -2.25 1.38 -12.06
CA ALA A 37 -3.36 0.75 -11.35
C ALA A 37 -4.60 0.59 -12.26
N MET A 38 -4.42 -0.12 -13.38
CA MET A 38 -5.46 -0.32 -14.41
C MET A 38 -6.52 -1.36 -14.05
N THR A 39 -6.24 -2.21 -13.05
CA THR A 39 -7.14 -3.28 -12.60
C THR A 39 -7.43 -3.16 -11.11
N THR A 40 -8.56 -3.75 -10.67
CA THR A 40 -8.94 -3.80 -9.26
C THR A 40 -9.10 -5.26 -8.82
N PRO A 41 -8.69 -5.62 -7.58
CA PRO A 41 -7.86 -4.82 -6.67
C PRO A 41 -6.40 -4.72 -7.16
N SER A 42 -5.72 -3.61 -6.83
CA SER A 42 -4.27 -3.43 -7.03
C SER A 42 -3.63 -2.97 -5.72
N LEU A 43 -2.64 -3.72 -5.22
CA LEU A 43 -2.00 -3.46 -3.93
C LEU A 43 -0.50 -3.16 -4.07
N TYR A 44 -0.05 -2.14 -3.36
CA TYR A 44 1.34 -1.67 -3.33
C TYR A 44 1.80 -1.59 -1.88
N VAL A 45 3.04 -2.00 -1.63
CA VAL A 45 3.67 -1.85 -0.31
C VAL A 45 4.81 -0.85 -0.44
N LEU A 46 4.81 0.14 0.45
CA LEU A 46 5.81 1.19 0.51
C LEU A 46 6.58 1.10 1.83
N ASP A 47 7.88 1.39 1.80
CA ASP A 47 8.66 1.56 3.03
C ASP A 47 8.43 2.95 3.67
N GLU A 48 9.08 3.18 4.81
CA GLU A 48 9.02 4.45 5.56
C GLU A 48 9.40 5.67 4.70
N LYS A 49 10.30 5.48 3.72
CA LYS A 49 10.80 6.50 2.78
C LYS A 49 9.93 6.61 1.53
N LYS A 50 8.75 5.98 1.53
CA LYS A 50 7.79 5.97 0.41
C LYS A 50 8.33 5.28 -0.84
N LYS A 51 9.39 4.46 -0.71
CA LYS A 51 9.85 3.62 -1.82
C LYS A 51 8.91 2.44 -1.96
N ILE A 52 8.47 2.18 -3.19
CA ILE A 52 7.71 0.97 -3.51
C ILE A 52 8.63 -0.24 -3.35
N ILE A 53 8.27 -1.14 -2.42
CA ILE A 53 8.99 -2.39 -2.13
C ILE A 53 8.26 -3.62 -2.66
N ALA A 54 6.97 -3.49 -2.97
CA ALA A 54 6.23 -4.45 -3.79
C ALA A 54 5.10 -3.78 -4.57
N LYS A 55 4.79 -4.36 -5.74
CA LYS A 55 3.74 -3.91 -6.66
C LYS A 55 2.80 -5.08 -6.96
N LYS A 56 1.50 -4.79 -7.07
CA LYS A 56 0.46 -5.74 -7.51
C LYS A 56 0.48 -7.05 -6.71
N VAL A 57 0.68 -6.96 -5.39
CA VAL A 57 0.70 -8.13 -4.50
C VAL A 57 -0.73 -8.67 -4.38
N PRO A 58 -0.98 -9.96 -4.65
CA PRO A 58 -2.28 -10.57 -4.37
C PRO A 58 -2.63 -10.40 -2.88
N ALA A 59 -3.88 -10.09 -2.56
CA ALA A 59 -4.29 -9.78 -1.18
C ALA A 59 -3.95 -10.94 -0.22
N GLU A 60 -4.16 -12.19 -0.67
CA GLU A 60 -3.86 -13.42 0.05
C GLU A 60 -2.36 -13.68 0.26
N LYS A 61 -1.48 -12.94 -0.43
CA LYS A 61 -0.02 -13.04 -0.31
C LYS A 61 0.61 -11.89 0.48
N LEU A 62 -0.18 -10.92 0.91
CA LEU A 62 0.34 -9.73 1.61
C LEU A 62 1.07 -10.08 2.91
N ASP A 63 0.46 -10.90 3.76
CA ASP A 63 1.04 -11.28 5.06
C ASP A 63 2.35 -12.05 4.91
N GLU A 64 2.41 -12.96 3.93
CA GLU A 64 3.61 -13.70 3.57
C GLU A 64 4.72 -12.73 3.13
N PHE A 65 4.39 -11.79 2.23
CA PHE A 65 5.34 -10.78 1.76
C PHE A 65 5.89 -9.94 2.91
N LEU A 66 5.03 -9.40 3.78
CA LEU A 66 5.45 -8.55 4.90
C LEU A 66 6.37 -9.31 5.86
N THR A 67 6.00 -10.54 6.22
CA THR A 67 6.80 -11.40 7.11
C THR A 67 8.20 -11.65 6.55
N GLN A 68 8.30 -11.97 5.24
CA GLN A 68 9.59 -12.23 4.62
C GLN A 68 10.43 -10.96 4.47
N TYR A 69 9.78 -9.82 4.17
CA TYR A 69 10.45 -8.53 4.06
C TYR A 69 11.07 -8.11 5.40
N GLU A 70 10.35 -8.26 6.51
CA GLU A 70 10.86 -7.96 7.85
C GLU A 70 12.08 -8.83 8.21
N LYS A 71 12.01 -10.14 7.97
CA LYS A 71 13.15 -11.06 8.17
C LYS A 71 14.37 -10.63 7.34
N TYR A 72 14.15 -10.28 6.07
CA TYR A 72 15.22 -9.79 5.21
C TYR A 72 15.85 -8.50 5.75
N GLN A 73 15.06 -7.55 6.27
CA GLN A 73 15.61 -6.33 6.88
C GLN A 73 16.43 -6.61 8.13
N GLN A 74 16.00 -7.55 8.98
CA GLN A 74 16.75 -7.94 10.18
C GLN A 74 18.11 -8.54 9.83
N ILE A 75 18.15 -9.48 8.87
CA ILE A 75 19.39 -10.10 8.39
C ILE A 75 20.32 -9.03 7.80
N LYS A 76 19.76 -8.14 6.96
CA LYS A 76 20.52 -7.05 6.34
C LYS A 76 21.09 -6.07 7.37
N ALA A 77 20.37 -5.78 8.44
CA ALA A 77 20.86 -4.93 9.52
C ALA A 77 22.02 -5.57 10.29
N GLN A 78 21.93 -6.88 10.57
CA GLN A 78 22.98 -7.64 11.26
C GLN A 78 24.25 -7.81 10.41
N ALA A 79 24.10 -7.89 9.08
CA ALA A 79 25.22 -8.03 8.15
C ALA A 79 26.00 -6.71 7.91
N ARG A 80 25.53 -5.57 8.42
CA ARG A 80 26.26 -4.29 8.30
C ARG A 80 27.36 -4.23 9.37
N PRO A 81 28.65 -4.17 9.00
CA PRO A 81 29.71 -4.00 9.97
C PRO A 81 29.52 -2.68 10.73
N PRO A 82 29.91 -2.59 12.01
CA PRO A 82 29.83 -1.36 12.77
C PRO A 82 30.60 -0.25 12.04
N SER A 83 29.94 0.89 11.86
CA SER A 83 30.56 2.12 11.36
C SER A 83 31.78 2.43 12.22
N LYS A 84 32.98 2.39 11.64
CA LYS A 84 34.18 2.94 12.30
C LYS A 84 34.00 4.46 12.37
N LEU A 85 33.77 4.97 13.57
CA LEU A 85 33.96 6.39 13.90
C LEU A 85 35.46 6.67 14.06
#